data_AF-A0A1T1B622-F1
#
_entry.id   AF-A0A1T1B622-F1
#
_cell.length_a   1.000
_cell.length_b   1.000
_cell.length_c   1.000
_cell.angle_alpha   90.00
_cell.angle_beta   90.00
_cell.angle_gamma   90.00
#
_symmetry.space_group_name_H-M   'P 1'
#
loop_
_entity.id
_entity.type
_entity.pdbx_description
1 polymer ?
#
loop_
_entity_poly.entity_id
_entity_poly.type
_entity_poly.pdbx_seq_one_letter_code
_entity_poly.pdbx_strand_id
1 'polypeptide(L)'
;MIARVRQLVESHRATALRGNHDQMLIDATLHGQGHALWEMNGGDTTTDSYYGDYAALLADAQWMDEHLLPHTTIGSTLYAHAMRPDPTGHDQDAHLWGRPDGETPFHPLPPGVTHSVHGHTVMRYGPVAHQLTDRTVAWFIDTGAVFFGTLTALDTATWTPATIQLPAPHPIRVTP
;
A
#
# COMPACT_ATOMS: atom_id res chain seq x y z
N MET A 1 14.93 4.85 3.74
CA MET A 1 13.71 4.63 4.56
C MET A 1 13.12 3.21 4.43
N ILE A 2 13.51 2.42 3.44
CA ILE A 2 12.97 1.06 3.14
C ILE A 2 13.74 -0.10 3.80
N ALA A 3 14.95 0.13 4.32
CA ALA A 3 15.88 -0.92 4.77
C ALA A 3 15.24 -1.99 5.69
N ARG A 4 14.32 -1.61 6.59
CA ARG A 4 13.64 -2.57 7.46
C ARG A 4 12.68 -3.49 6.72
N VAL A 5 11.92 -2.97 5.75
CA VAL A 5 11.04 -3.77 4.89
C VAL A 5 11.90 -4.70 4.04
N ARG A 6 12.96 -4.19 3.43
CA ARG A 6 13.92 -5.00 2.66
C ARG A 6 14.45 -6.18 3.46
N GLN A 7 14.97 -5.92 4.66
CA GLN A 7 15.47 -6.97 5.54
C GLN A 7 14.42 -8.05 5.85
N LEU A 8 13.15 -7.66 6.08
CA LEU A 8 12.08 -8.61 6.38
C LEU A 8 11.70 -9.45 5.16
N VAL A 9 11.66 -8.85 3.97
CA VAL A 9 11.38 -9.56 2.71
C VAL A 9 12.49 -10.54 2.36
N GLU A 10 13.75 -10.08 2.39
CA GLU A 10 14.93 -10.90 2.05
C GLU A 10 15.16 -12.05 3.04
N SER A 11 14.71 -11.90 4.30
CA SER A 11 14.74 -12.98 5.29
C SER A 11 13.49 -13.87 5.27
N HIS A 12 12.61 -13.72 4.28
CA HIS A 12 11.34 -14.45 4.13
C HIS A 12 10.41 -14.32 5.34
N ARG A 13 10.48 -13.19 6.04
CA ARG A 13 9.64 -12.86 7.21
C ARG A 13 8.46 -11.96 6.87
N ALA A 14 8.43 -11.40 5.67
CA ALA A 14 7.32 -10.62 5.16
C ALA A 14 7.18 -10.80 3.65
N THR A 15 5.94 -10.70 3.17
CA THR A 15 5.63 -10.42 1.78
C THR A 15 5.19 -8.97 1.71
N ALA A 16 5.86 -8.16 0.90
CA ALA A 16 5.53 -6.74 0.73
C ALA A 16 4.75 -6.54 -0.57
N LEU A 17 3.75 -5.67 -0.52
CA LEU A 17 2.94 -5.31 -1.68
C LEU A 17 3.37 -3.95 -2.22
N ARG A 18 3.24 -3.78 -3.52
CA ARG A 18 3.47 -2.51 -4.20
C ARG A 18 2.27 -1.60 -3.99
N GLY A 19 2.51 -0.42 -3.44
CA GLY A 19 1.53 0.66 -3.40
C GLY A 19 1.66 1.60 -4.61
N ASN A 20 0.65 2.46 -4.79
CA ASN A 20 0.69 3.47 -5.86
C ASN A 20 1.85 4.47 -5.70
N HIS A 21 2.25 4.79 -4.46
CA HIS A 21 3.44 5.64 -4.23
C HIS A 21 4.75 4.93 -4.58
N ASP A 22 4.86 3.62 -4.34
CA ASP A 22 6.02 2.84 -4.78
C ASP A 22 6.08 2.81 -6.32
N GLN A 23 4.94 2.61 -6.98
CA GLN A 23 4.87 2.64 -8.45
C GLN A 23 5.26 4.02 -9.01
N MET A 24 4.76 5.12 -8.43
CA MET A 24 5.15 6.47 -8.85
C MET A 24 6.65 6.73 -8.68
N LEU A 25 7.25 6.25 -7.59
CA LEU A 25 8.70 6.35 -7.38
C LEU A 25 9.46 5.55 -8.44
N ILE A 26 9.05 4.31 -8.71
CA ILE A 26 9.64 3.44 -9.74
C ILE A 26 9.56 4.12 -11.11
N ASP A 27 8.40 4.62 -11.49
CA ASP A 27 8.18 5.27 -12.79
C ASP A 27 9.06 6.52 -12.93
N ALA A 28 9.11 7.36 -11.89
CA ALA A 28 9.92 8.58 -11.89
C ALA A 28 11.42 8.28 -11.95
N THR A 29 11.90 7.28 -11.22
CA THR A 29 13.34 7.03 -11.08
C THR A 29 13.90 6.09 -12.13
N LEU A 30 13.21 4.99 -12.45
CA LEU A 30 13.71 3.96 -13.36
C LEU A 30 13.32 4.22 -14.81
N HIS A 31 12.16 4.86 -15.03
CA HIS A 31 11.60 5.04 -16.38
C HIS A 31 11.60 6.51 -16.83
N GLY A 32 11.93 7.44 -15.92
CA GLY A 32 11.93 8.88 -16.19
C GLY A 32 10.54 9.42 -16.54
N GLN A 33 9.48 8.78 -16.03
CA GLN A 33 8.09 9.13 -16.31
C GLN A 33 7.37 9.64 -15.06
N GLY A 34 6.35 10.48 -15.22
CA GLY A 34 5.48 10.83 -14.10
C GLY A 34 6.11 11.64 -12.97
N HIS A 35 7.28 12.29 -13.19
CA HIS A 35 7.95 13.11 -12.16
C HIS A 35 7.02 14.14 -11.50
N ALA A 36 6.24 14.88 -12.28
CA ALA A 36 5.31 15.86 -11.73
C ALA A 36 4.23 15.20 -10.85
N LEU A 37 3.73 14.03 -11.25
CA LEU A 37 2.75 13.29 -10.46
C LEU A 37 3.38 12.78 -9.14
N TRP A 38 4.61 12.28 -9.20
CA TRP A 38 5.37 11.86 -8.03
C TRP A 38 5.57 13.00 -7.04
N GLU A 39 6.06 14.15 -7.51
CA GLU A 39 6.30 15.34 -6.68
C GLU A 39 5.00 15.86 -6.05
N MET A 40 3.91 15.98 -6.82
CA MET A 40 2.60 16.42 -6.31
C MET A 40 2.03 15.49 -5.22
N ASN A 41 2.47 14.24 -5.15
CA ASN A 41 2.03 13.24 -4.18
C ASN A 41 3.04 13.02 -3.04
N GLY A 42 3.86 14.02 -2.71
CA GLY A 42 4.81 13.97 -1.59
C GLY A 42 6.13 13.28 -1.93
N GLY A 43 6.44 13.13 -3.21
CA GLY A 43 7.68 12.53 -3.69
C GLY A 43 8.94 13.31 -3.34
N ASP A 44 8.79 14.61 -3.12
CA ASP A 44 9.82 15.52 -2.61
C ASP A 44 10.35 15.07 -1.25
N THR A 45 9.46 14.76 -0.30
CA THR A 45 9.81 14.30 1.05
C THR A 45 10.61 13.00 1.01
N THR A 46 10.24 12.09 0.11
CA THR A 46 10.98 10.85 -0.09
C THR A 46 12.35 11.13 -0.68
N THR A 47 12.43 11.96 -1.73
CA THR A 47 13.69 12.32 -2.41
C THR A 47 14.66 13.01 -1.45
N ASP A 48 14.18 13.96 -0.67
CA ASP A 48 14.97 14.69 0.34
C ASP A 48 15.52 13.77 1.43
N SER A 49 14.80 12.68 1.75
CA SER A 49 15.27 11.70 2.76
C SER A 49 16.54 10.94 2.35
N TYR A 50 16.93 11.00 1.06
CA TYR A 50 18.19 10.44 0.56
C TYR A 50 19.33 11.46 0.57
N TYR A 51 19.10 12.71 0.99
CA TYR A 51 20.14 13.75 1.09
C TYR A 51 20.96 13.95 -0.20
N GLY A 52 20.29 13.82 -1.36
CA GLY A 52 20.93 13.91 -2.68
C GLY A 52 21.67 12.65 -3.15
N ASP A 53 21.59 11.55 -2.41
CA ASP A 53 22.11 10.24 -2.83
C ASP A 53 21.15 9.57 -3.83
N TYR A 54 21.20 10.04 -5.08
CA TYR A 54 20.40 9.50 -6.18
C TYR A 54 20.73 8.05 -6.50
N ALA A 55 21.97 7.60 -6.25
CA ALA A 55 22.36 6.22 -6.49
C ALA A 55 21.67 5.27 -5.51
N ALA A 56 21.59 5.65 -4.23
CA ALA A 56 20.84 4.91 -3.22
C ALA A 56 19.33 4.91 -3.52
N LEU A 57 18.76 6.07 -3.92
CA LEU A 57 17.36 6.16 -4.34
C LEU A 57 17.05 5.22 -5.51
N LEU A 58 17.90 5.22 -6.54
CA LEU A 58 17.74 4.37 -7.72
C LEU A 58 17.84 2.89 -7.35
N ALA A 59 18.82 2.51 -6.53
CA ALA A 59 18.97 1.13 -6.06
C ALA A 59 17.77 0.68 -5.22
N ASP A 60 17.21 1.57 -4.41
CA ASP A 60 16.01 1.28 -3.63
C ASP A 60 14.77 1.13 -4.51
N ALA A 61 14.61 1.96 -5.54
CA ALA A 61 13.53 1.82 -6.51
C ALA A 61 13.65 0.53 -7.36
N GLN A 62 14.86 0.17 -7.80
CA GLN A 62 15.12 -1.10 -8.51
C GLN A 62 14.72 -2.30 -7.64
N TRP A 63 15.14 -2.30 -6.38
CA TRP A 63 14.75 -3.35 -5.44
C TRP A 63 13.23 -3.43 -5.26
N MET A 64 12.54 -2.29 -5.15
CA MET A 64 11.09 -2.26 -5.03
C MET A 64 10.42 -2.87 -6.26
N ASP A 65 10.89 -2.55 -7.46
CA ASP A 65 10.34 -3.09 -8.68
C ASP A 65 10.51 -4.62 -8.76
N GLU A 66 11.64 -5.13 -8.31
CA GLU A 66 11.93 -6.58 -8.31
C GLU A 66 11.18 -7.37 -7.23
N HIS A 67 10.87 -6.76 -6.07
CA HIS A 67 10.44 -7.51 -4.88
C HIS A 67 9.01 -7.19 -4.41
N LEU A 68 8.44 -6.03 -4.74
CA LEU A 68 7.09 -5.68 -4.32
C LEU A 68 6.06 -6.29 -5.25
N LEU A 69 5.19 -7.14 -4.70
CA LEU A 69 4.15 -7.81 -5.47
C LEU A 69 2.95 -6.86 -5.70
N PRO A 70 2.31 -6.87 -6.87
CA PRO A 70 1.09 -6.09 -7.08
C PRO A 70 -0.03 -6.53 -6.13
N HIS A 71 -0.16 -7.84 -5.91
CA HIS A 71 -1.07 -8.46 -4.95
C HIS A 71 -0.59 -9.88 -4.66
N THR A 72 -1.12 -10.51 -3.61
CA THR A 72 -0.87 -11.92 -3.31
C THR A 72 -2.07 -12.60 -2.66
N THR A 73 -2.08 -13.93 -2.62
CA THR A 73 -3.09 -14.72 -1.92
C THR A 73 -2.41 -15.71 -1.01
N ILE A 74 -2.77 -15.70 0.27
CA ILE A 74 -2.25 -16.62 1.28
C ILE A 74 -3.44 -17.27 1.98
N GLY A 75 -3.54 -18.59 1.85
CA GLY A 75 -4.71 -19.33 2.34
C GLY A 75 -6.00 -18.84 1.68
N SER A 76 -6.98 -18.46 2.49
CA SER A 76 -8.29 -17.96 2.04
C SER A 76 -8.37 -16.43 1.93
N THR A 77 -7.22 -15.73 1.90
CA THR A 77 -7.17 -14.27 1.96
C THR A 77 -6.33 -13.70 0.81
N LEU A 78 -6.90 -12.73 0.09
CA LEU A 78 -6.21 -11.91 -0.89
C LEU A 78 -5.70 -10.61 -0.25
N TYR A 79 -4.50 -10.19 -0.59
CA TYR A 79 -3.90 -8.94 -0.13
C TYR A 79 -3.53 -8.11 -1.35
N ALA A 80 -3.99 -6.87 -1.38
CA ALA A 80 -3.70 -5.90 -2.43
C ALA A 80 -3.68 -4.49 -1.81
N HIS A 81 -2.87 -3.58 -2.33
CA HIS A 81 -2.72 -2.25 -1.74
C HIS A 81 -4.05 -1.48 -1.63
N ALA A 82 -4.82 -1.42 -2.72
CA ALA A 82 -6.00 -0.55 -2.80
C ALA A 82 -7.33 -1.31 -2.86
N MET A 83 -7.58 -2.05 -3.94
CA MET A 83 -8.77 -2.88 -4.11
C MET A 83 -8.41 -4.27 -4.64
N ARG A 84 -9.40 -5.14 -4.81
CA ARG A 84 -9.19 -6.46 -5.45
C ARG A 84 -8.75 -6.26 -6.90
N PRO A 85 -7.78 -7.02 -7.42
CA PRO A 85 -7.41 -6.95 -8.83
C PRO A 85 -8.56 -7.43 -9.72
N ASP A 86 -8.71 -6.82 -10.90
CA ASP A 86 -9.65 -7.28 -11.93
C ASP A 86 -9.11 -8.56 -12.59
N PRO A 87 -9.80 -9.71 -12.50
CA PRO A 87 -9.36 -10.94 -13.15
C PRO A 87 -9.46 -10.89 -14.68
N THR A 88 -10.19 -9.93 -15.26
CA THR A 88 -10.32 -9.75 -16.71
C THR A 88 -9.22 -8.87 -17.30
N GLY A 89 -8.53 -8.10 -16.47
CA GLY A 89 -7.46 -7.19 -16.88
C GLY A 89 -7.93 -5.92 -17.61
N HIS A 90 -9.22 -5.59 -17.56
CA HIS A 90 -9.75 -4.34 -18.10
C HIS A 90 -9.51 -3.17 -17.14
N ASP A 91 -9.54 -3.43 -15.84
CA ASP A 91 -9.21 -2.49 -14.77
C ASP A 91 -7.91 -2.92 -14.08
N GLN A 92 -6.79 -2.62 -14.75
CA GLN A 92 -5.45 -3.01 -14.31
C GLN A 92 -5.02 -2.25 -13.06
N ASP A 93 -5.63 -1.08 -12.81
CA ASP A 93 -5.22 -0.15 -11.77
C ASP A 93 -6.00 -0.30 -10.45
N ALA A 94 -7.10 -1.07 -10.43
CA ALA A 94 -7.90 -1.31 -9.23
C ALA A 94 -7.05 -1.61 -7.98
N HIS A 95 -6.08 -2.49 -8.12
CA HIS A 95 -5.25 -2.96 -7.01
C HIS A 95 -4.26 -1.90 -6.47
N LEU A 96 -3.97 -0.85 -7.23
CA LEU A 96 -3.07 0.25 -6.86
C LEU A 96 -3.82 1.54 -6.50
N TRP A 97 -4.87 1.87 -7.24
CA TRP A 97 -5.53 3.18 -7.18
C TRP A 97 -7.01 3.14 -6.79
N GLY A 98 -7.61 1.94 -6.80
CA GLY A 98 -9.02 1.78 -6.54
C GLY A 98 -9.45 2.25 -5.15
N ARG A 99 -10.71 2.67 -5.02
CA ARG A 99 -11.29 3.13 -3.75
C ARG A 99 -12.63 2.46 -3.47
N PRO A 100 -12.98 2.22 -2.19
CA PRO A 100 -14.29 1.69 -1.82
C PRO A 100 -15.37 2.80 -1.78
N ASP A 101 -15.42 3.64 -2.80
CA ASP A 101 -16.35 4.77 -2.94
C ASP A 101 -17.53 4.48 -3.89
N GLY A 102 -17.52 3.32 -4.54
CA GLY A 102 -18.53 2.90 -5.50
C GLY A 102 -18.10 3.03 -6.97
N GLU A 103 -17.04 3.78 -7.25
CA GLU A 103 -16.49 3.92 -8.61
C GLU A 103 -15.65 2.69 -8.99
N THR A 104 -14.82 2.20 -8.06
CA THR A 104 -14.10 0.92 -8.25
C THR A 104 -14.95 -0.24 -7.75
N PRO A 105 -15.32 -1.22 -8.60
CA PRO A 105 -16.08 -2.37 -8.17
C PRO A 105 -15.23 -3.29 -7.29
N PHE A 106 -15.88 -4.02 -6.38
CA PHE A 106 -15.27 -5.17 -5.73
C PHE A 106 -15.21 -6.34 -6.72
N HIS A 107 -14.10 -6.44 -7.44
CA HIS A 107 -13.84 -7.56 -8.36
C HIS A 107 -13.95 -8.92 -7.63
N PRO A 108 -14.39 -9.99 -8.32
CA PRO A 108 -14.63 -11.28 -7.69
C PRO A 108 -13.33 -11.89 -7.17
N LEU A 109 -13.40 -12.55 -6.02
CA LEU A 109 -12.25 -13.26 -5.46
C LEU A 109 -12.01 -14.61 -6.18
N PRO A 110 -10.75 -15.09 -6.20
CA PRO A 110 -10.46 -16.43 -6.68
C PRO A 110 -11.23 -17.52 -5.91
N PRO A 111 -11.50 -18.69 -6.52
CA PRO A 111 -12.17 -19.80 -5.83
C PRO A 111 -11.46 -20.17 -4.52
N GLY A 112 -12.24 -20.32 -3.44
CA GLY A 112 -11.72 -20.66 -2.11
C GLY A 112 -11.20 -19.49 -1.28
N VAL A 113 -11.10 -18.29 -1.87
CA VAL A 113 -10.75 -17.06 -1.14
C VAL A 113 -12.03 -16.39 -0.64
N THR A 114 -12.05 -16.06 0.65
CA THR A 114 -13.25 -15.52 1.33
C THR A 114 -13.05 -14.11 1.83
N HIS A 115 -11.79 -13.65 1.92
CA HIS A 115 -11.44 -12.35 2.45
C HIS A 115 -10.47 -11.61 1.52
N SER A 116 -10.53 -10.28 1.55
CA SER A 116 -9.47 -9.42 1.04
C SER A 116 -9.04 -8.36 2.07
N VAL A 117 -7.78 -7.96 2.06
CA VAL A 117 -7.22 -6.95 2.97
C VAL A 117 -6.50 -5.88 2.16
N HIS A 118 -6.79 -4.63 2.48
CA HIS A 118 -6.39 -3.44 1.72
C HIS A 118 -5.94 -2.30 2.63
N GLY A 119 -5.09 -1.43 2.08
CA GLY A 119 -4.74 -0.11 2.61
C GLY A 119 -5.31 0.99 1.71
N HIS A 120 -4.44 1.93 1.30
CA HIS A 120 -4.67 3.03 0.35
C HIS A 120 -5.70 4.09 0.75
N THR A 121 -6.93 3.69 1.07
CA THR A 121 -7.98 4.60 1.50
C THR A 121 -7.97 4.71 3.01
N VAL A 122 -7.68 5.92 3.50
CA VAL A 122 -7.54 6.19 4.94
C VAL A 122 -8.89 6.09 5.66
N MET A 123 -8.97 5.14 6.58
CA MET A 123 -10.09 4.87 7.49
C MET A 123 -9.84 5.56 8.83
N ARG A 124 -10.15 6.86 8.90
CA ARG A 124 -9.84 7.74 10.04
C ARG A 124 -10.31 7.22 11.41
N TYR A 125 -11.44 6.52 11.44
CA TYR A 125 -12.07 6.07 12.70
C TYR A 125 -11.70 4.64 13.10
N GLY A 126 -10.72 4.03 12.42
CA GLY A 126 -10.29 2.66 12.65
C GLY A 126 -10.48 1.79 11.40
N PRO A 127 -9.94 0.56 11.42
CA PRO A 127 -10.07 -0.36 10.29
C PRO A 127 -11.55 -0.73 10.07
N VAL A 128 -11.93 -0.91 8.81
CA VAL A 128 -13.30 -1.18 8.38
C VAL A 128 -13.37 -2.54 7.70
N ALA A 129 -14.40 -3.32 8.04
CA ALA A 129 -14.74 -4.56 7.35
C ALA A 129 -16.06 -4.39 6.59
N HIS A 130 -16.02 -4.59 5.27
CA HIS A 130 -17.21 -4.61 4.43
C HIS A 130 -17.64 -6.05 4.14
N GLN A 131 -18.79 -6.44 4.66
CA GLN A 131 -19.46 -7.66 4.24
C GLN A 131 -20.14 -7.42 2.89
N LEU A 132 -19.75 -8.18 1.87
CA LEU A 132 -20.26 -8.04 0.51
C LEU A 132 -21.41 -9.03 0.23
N THR A 133 -22.16 -8.76 -0.84
CA THR A 133 -23.32 -9.55 -1.28
C THR A 133 -22.96 -10.97 -1.71
N ASP A 134 -21.73 -11.18 -2.18
CA ASP A 134 -21.18 -12.50 -2.52
C ASP A 134 -20.74 -13.33 -1.29
N ARG A 135 -21.00 -12.81 -0.08
CA ARG A 135 -20.62 -13.35 1.23
C ARG A 135 -19.12 -13.28 1.56
N THR A 136 -18.33 -12.60 0.74
CA THR A 136 -16.92 -12.32 1.04
C THR A 136 -16.80 -11.07 1.93
N VAL A 137 -15.64 -10.88 2.54
CA VAL A 137 -15.34 -9.71 3.38
C VAL A 137 -14.14 -8.95 2.81
N ALA A 138 -14.22 -7.62 2.73
CA ALA A 138 -13.09 -6.76 2.40
C ALA A 138 -12.71 -5.90 3.61
N TRP A 139 -11.47 -6.01 4.07
CA TRP A 139 -10.89 -5.23 5.16
C TRP A 139 -10.07 -4.07 4.62
N PHE A 140 -10.24 -2.90 5.21
CA PHE A 140 -9.45 -1.70 4.95
C PHE A 140 -8.78 -1.27 6.26
N ILE A 141 -7.46 -1.32 6.28
CA ILE A 141 -6.67 -1.20 7.52
C ILE A 141 -5.78 0.03 7.58
N ASP A 142 -5.73 0.85 6.52
CA ASP A 142 -4.99 2.10 6.56
C ASP A 142 -5.75 3.09 7.46
N THR A 143 -5.23 3.33 8.67
CA THR A 143 -5.78 4.30 9.63
C THR A 143 -5.06 5.65 9.60
N GLY A 144 -4.25 5.89 8.57
CA GLY A 144 -3.60 7.16 8.32
C GLY A 144 -2.43 7.42 9.26
N ALA A 145 -1.48 6.48 9.38
CA ALA A 145 -0.32 6.61 10.27
C ALA A 145 0.47 7.90 10.05
N VAL A 146 0.63 8.32 8.80
CA VAL A 146 1.32 9.58 8.44
C VAL A 146 0.51 10.84 8.78
N PHE A 147 -0.82 10.75 8.79
CA PHE A 147 -1.72 11.90 8.99
C PHE A 147 -2.16 12.06 10.44
N PHE A 148 -2.44 10.96 11.11
CA PHE A 148 -3.09 10.88 12.42
C PHE A 148 -2.27 10.11 13.45
N GLY A 149 -1.14 9.52 13.05
CA GLY A 149 -0.24 8.78 13.93
C GLY A 149 -0.71 7.38 14.28
N THR A 150 -1.86 6.90 13.77
CA THR A 150 -2.32 5.53 14.07
C THR A 150 -1.82 4.57 13.01
N LEU A 151 -1.04 3.57 13.41
CA LEU A 151 -0.66 2.44 12.56
C LEU A 151 -1.45 1.20 12.98
N THR A 152 -2.03 0.50 12.01
CA THR A 152 -2.85 -0.70 12.25
C THR A 152 -2.23 -1.95 11.66
N ALA A 153 -2.30 -3.05 12.39
CA ALA A 153 -2.09 -4.39 11.91
C ALA A 153 -3.39 -5.20 12.10
N LEU A 154 -3.61 -6.19 11.23
CA LEU A 154 -4.75 -7.10 11.31
C LEU A 154 -4.24 -8.53 11.47
N ASP A 155 -4.60 -9.19 12.57
CA ASP A 155 -4.43 -10.64 12.68
C ASP A 155 -5.51 -11.32 11.83
N THR A 156 -5.10 -11.98 10.75
CA THR A 156 -6.01 -12.63 9.78
C THR A 156 -6.42 -14.04 10.18
N ALA A 157 -5.86 -14.60 11.26
CA ALA A 157 -6.36 -15.83 11.85
C ALA A 157 -7.58 -15.57 12.73
N THR A 158 -7.60 -14.42 13.41
CA THR A 158 -8.66 -14.03 14.36
C THR A 158 -9.52 -12.87 13.88
N TRP A 159 -9.17 -12.25 12.75
CA TRP A 159 -9.76 -11.02 12.22
C TRP A 159 -9.79 -9.87 13.23
N THR A 160 -8.77 -9.79 14.07
CA THR A 160 -8.67 -8.81 15.15
C THR A 160 -7.65 -7.73 14.80
N PRO A 161 -8.07 -6.45 14.75
CA PRO A 161 -7.14 -5.35 14.54
C PRO A 161 -6.37 -5.00 15.83
N ALA A 162 -5.10 -4.68 15.66
CA ALA A 162 -4.25 -4.08 16.68
C ALA A 162 -3.74 -2.73 16.17
N THR A 163 -3.68 -1.74 17.05
CA THR A 163 -3.20 -0.40 16.69
C THR A 163 -2.08 0.06 17.62
N ILE A 164 -1.18 0.86 17.08
CA ILE A 164 -0.19 1.61 17.85
C ILE A 164 -0.28 3.09 17.49
N GLN A 165 -0.06 3.94 18.50
CA GLN A 165 0.08 5.37 18.29
C GLN A 165 1.56 5.69 18.07
N LEU A 166 1.87 6.20 16.89
CA LEU A 166 3.17 6.75 16.56
C LEU A 166 3.35 8.09 17.28
N PRO A 167 4.60 8.45 17.65
CA PRO A 167 4.92 9.79 18.12
C PRO A 167 4.42 10.81 17.10
N ALA A 168 3.93 11.96 17.59
CA ALA A 168 3.51 13.06 16.71
C ALA A 168 4.62 13.34 15.68
N PRO A 169 4.30 13.49 14.38
CA PRO A 169 5.31 13.80 13.39
C PRO A 169 6.03 15.08 13.80
N HIS A 170 7.35 15.14 13.58
CA HIS A 170 8.05 16.41 13.63
C HIS A 170 7.32 17.39 12.72
N PRO A 171 7.13 18.66 13.12
CA PRO A 171 6.42 19.62 12.30
C PRO A 171 7.08 19.66 10.93
N ILE A 172 6.34 19.24 9.89
CA ILE A 172 6.73 19.47 8.51
C ILE A 172 6.93 20.98 8.43
N ARG A 173 8.17 21.41 8.13
CA ARG A 173 8.42 22.81 7.81
C ARG A 173 7.69 23.10 6.51
N VAL A 174 6.48 23.60 6.62
CA VAL A 174 5.83 24.29 5.50
C VAL A 174 6.60 25.61 5.38
N THR A 175 7.59 25.65 4.50
CA THR A 175 8.12 26.93 4.05
C THR A 175 7.02 27.65 3.25
N PRO A 176 6.78 28.94 3.52
CA PRO A 176 5.70 29.72 2.91
C PRO A 176 5.88 29.94 1.41
#